data_AF-A0A8C0TX59-F1
#
_entry.id   AF-A0A8C0TX59-F1
#
_cell.length_a   1.000
_cell.length_b   1.000
_cell.length_c   1.000
_cell.angle_alpha   90.00
_cell.angle_beta   90.00
_cell.angle_gamma   90.00
#
_symmetry.space_group_name_H-M   'P 1'
#
loop_
_entity.id
_entity.type
_entity.pdbx_description
1 polymer ?
#
loop_
_entity_poly.entity_id
_entity_poly.type
_entity_poly.pdbx_seq_one_letter_code
_entity_poly.pdbx_strand_id
1 'polypeptide(L)' 'LLSVWLVTMVHCAGCKRPILDRFLLNVLDRAWHVKCVQCCECKCNLTEKCFSREGKLYCKNDFFR' A
#
# COMPACT_ATOMS: atom_id res chain seq x y z
N LEU A 1 13.02 -24.76 15.92
CA LEU A 1 12.98 -23.44 16.60
C LEU A 1 13.65 -22.31 15.80
N LEU A 2 14.51 -22.60 14.81
CA LEU A 2 15.13 -21.59 13.92
C LEU A 2 14.31 -21.28 12.64
N SER A 3 13.22 -22.02 12.38
CA SER A 3 12.44 -21.96 11.13
C SER A 3 11.34 -20.89 11.12
N VAL A 4 11.05 -20.23 12.25
CA VAL A 4 9.95 -19.24 12.37
C VAL A 4 10.42 -17.80 12.08
N TRP A 5 11.72 -17.55 12.15
CA TRP A 5 12.33 -16.23 11.88
C TRP A 5 12.44 -15.88 10.39
N LEU A 6 12.15 -16.83 9.50
CA LEU A 6 12.20 -16.66 8.04
C LEU A 6 10.87 -16.24 7.41
N VAL A 7 9.80 -16.07 8.20
CA VAL A 7 8.58 -15.42 7.70
C VAL A 7 8.86 -13.93 7.68
N THR A 8 9.37 -13.44 6.55
CA THR A 8 9.61 -12.01 6.32
C THR A 8 8.33 -11.24 6.63
N MET A 9 8.33 -10.48 7.72
CA MET A 9 7.17 -9.69 8.12
C MET A 9 6.89 -8.65 7.03
N VAL A 10 5.76 -8.78 6.34
CA VAL A 10 5.40 -7.88 5.25
C VAL A 10 4.97 -6.54 5.83
N HIS A 11 5.63 -5.46 5.42
CA HIS A 11 5.32 -4.10 5.89
C HIS A 11 4.52 -3.34 4.83
N CYS A 12 3.51 -2.60 5.27
CA CYS A 12 2.72 -1.75 4.39
C CYS A 12 3.57 -0.59 3.85
N ALA A 13 3.63 -0.46 2.52
CA ALA A 13 4.37 0.62 1.88
C ALA A 13 3.84 2.02 2.22
N GLY A 14 2.55 2.16 2.54
CA GLY A 14 1.92 3.41 2.93
C GLY A 14 2.21 3.82 4.38
N CYS A 15 1.85 2.98 5.35
CA CYS A 15 1.93 3.34 6.77
C CYS A 15 3.17 2.80 7.52
N LYS A 16 4.04 2.05 6.83
CA LYS A 16 5.28 1.45 7.37
C LYS A 16 5.11 0.48 8.54
N ARG A 17 3.88 0.09 8.87
CA ARG A 17 3.56 -0.91 9.90
C ARG A 17 3.43 -2.31 9.29
N PRO A 18 3.69 -3.38 10.06
CA PRO A 18 3.47 -4.74 9.60
C PRO A 18 2.00 -4.97 9.25
N ILE A 19 1.75 -5.77 8.21
CA ILE A 19 0.41 -6.18 7.80
C ILE A 19 0.04 -7.45 8.55
N LEU A 20 -0.87 -7.30 9.51
CA LEU A 20 -1.46 -8.41 10.29
C LEU A 20 -2.88 -8.78 9.81
N ASP A 21 -3.39 -8.04 8.82
CA ASP A 21 -4.71 -8.25 8.25
C ASP A 21 -4.77 -9.60 7.51
N ARG A 22 -5.97 -10.20 7.45
CA ARG A 22 -6.21 -11.44 6.69
C ARG A 22 -5.91 -11.29 5.20
N PHE A 23 -6.04 -10.08 4.67
CA PHE A 23 -5.84 -9.76 3.26
C PHE A 23 -4.95 -8.53 3.11
N LEU A 24 -4.13 -8.55 2.07
CA LEU A 24 -3.31 -7.42 1.64
C LEU A 24 -3.53 -7.16 0.16
N LEU A 25 -3.19 -5.94 -0.28
CA LEU A 25 -3.15 -5.59 -1.69
C LEU A 25 -1.70 -5.46 -2.14
N ASN A 26 -1.39 -6.05 -3.30
CA ASN A 26 -0.12 -5.82 -3.97
C ASN A 26 -0.32 -4.75 -5.04
N VAL A 27 0.29 -3.58 -4.85
CA VAL A 27 0.15 -2.41 -5.74
C VAL A 27 1.54 -1.89 -6.05
N LEU A 28 1.91 -1.90 -7.34
CA LEU A 28 3.24 -1.49 -7.83
C LEU A 28 4.36 -2.25 -7.10
N ASP A 29 4.25 -3.58 -7.10
CA ASP A 29 5.18 -4.54 -6.48
C ASP A 29 5.47 -4.30 -4.99
N ARG A 30 4.52 -3.66 -4.31
CA ARG A 30 4.60 -3.35 -2.88
C ARG A 30 3.32 -3.78 -2.19
N ALA A 31 3.46 -4.27 -0.97
CA ALA A 31 2.33 -4.67 -0.15
C ALA A 31 1.70 -3.48 0.59
N TRP A 32 0.38 -3.47 0.65
CA TRP A 32 -0.41 -2.43 1.30
C TRP A 32 -1.53 -3.05 2.13
N HIS A 33 -1.85 -2.42 3.26
CA HIS A 33 -3.17 -2.60 3.85
C HIS A 33 -4.24 -2.13 2.86
N VAL A 34 -5.39 -2.80 2.82
CA VAL A 34 -6.54 -2.38 2.01
C VAL A 34 -6.89 -0.91 2.25
N LYS A 35 -6.96 -0.49 3.52
CA LYS A 35 -7.24 0.89 3.93
C LYS A 35 -6.12 1.90 3.62
N CYS A 36 -4.92 1.44 3.28
CA CYS A 36 -3.80 2.32 2.94
C CYS A 36 -3.68 2.58 1.45
N VAL A 37 -4.44 1.88 0.61
CA VAL A 37 -4.52 2.12 -0.84
C VAL A 37 -5.49 3.27 -1.11
N GLN A 38 -5.00 4.48 -0.84
CA GLN A 38 -5.75 5.74 -0.94
C GLN A 38 -4.90 6.84 -1.58
N CYS A 39 -5.55 7.85 -2.16
CA CYS A 39 -4.85 9.02 -2.68
C CYS A 39 -4.09 9.73 -1.57
N CYS A 40 -2.83 10.10 -1.81
CA CYS A 40 -2.02 10.83 -0.84
C CYS A 40 -2.57 12.23 -0.55
N GLU A 41 -3.26 12.84 -1.51
CA GLU A 41 -3.83 14.18 -1.40
C GLU A 41 -5.24 14.13 -0.81
N CYS A 42 -6.24 13.73 -1.61
CA CYS A 42 -7.65 13.74 -1.18
C CYS A 42 -8.11 12.56 -0.29
N LYS A 43 -7.25 11.57 -0.03
CA LYS A 43 -7.55 10.36 0.76
C LYS A 43 -8.68 9.47 0.24
N CYS A 44 -9.14 9.66 -1.01
CA CYS A 44 -10.11 8.73 -1.60
C CYS A 44 -9.50 7.33 -1.77
N ASN A 45 -10.31 6.29 -1.61
CA ASN A 45 -9.88 4.91 -1.85
C ASN A 45 -9.58 4.70 -3.33
N LEU A 46 -8.50 3.97 -3.64
CA LEU A 46 -8.09 3.67 -5.01
C LEU A 46 -8.40 2.19 -5.31
N THR A 47 -9.57 1.93 -5.91
CA THR A 47 -10.08 0.56 -6.11
C THR A 47 -9.74 -0.03 -7.48
N GLU A 48 -9.68 0.79 -8.53
CA GLU A 48 -9.47 0.31 -9.90
C GLU A 48 -8.12 0.75 -10.48
N LYS A 49 -7.84 2.06 -10.46
CA LYS A 49 -6.64 2.66 -11.03
C LYS A 49 -6.00 3.60 -10.02
N CYS A 50 -4.68 3.53 -9.92
CA CYS A 50 -3.88 4.45 -9.15
C CYS A 50 -2.68 4.90 -9.98
N PHE A 51 -2.17 6.08 -9.63
CA PHE A 51 -0.94 6.61 -10.17
C PHE A 51 0.08 6.70 -9.04
N SER A 52 1.37 6.63 -9.34
CA SER A 52 2.41 6.79 -8.33
C SER A 52 3.41 7.87 -8.67
N ARG A 53 3.77 8.67 -7.67
CA ARG A 53 4.85 9.66 -7.72
C ARG A 53 5.61 9.58 -6.40
N GLU A 54 6.92 9.40 -6.45
CA GLU A 54 7.81 9.36 -5.27
C GLU A 54 7.35 8.35 -4.18
N GLY A 55 6.85 7.19 -4.59
CA GLY A 55 6.40 6.14 -3.66
C GLY A 55 5.05 6.41 -2.97
N LYS A 56 4.36 7.50 -3.34
CA LYS A 56 2.99 7.81 -2.90
C LYS A 56 2.00 7.43 -4.00
N LEU A 57 0.80 7.04 -3.60
CA LEU A 57 -0.32 6.75 -4.52
C LEU A 57 -1.20 7.99 -4.69
N TYR A 58 -1.73 8.19 -5.89
CA TYR A 58 -2.59 9.31 -6.25
C TYR A 58 -3.78 8.85 -7.09
N CYS A 59 -4.89 9.56 -6.96
CA CYS A 59 -5.99 9.47 -7.92
C CYS A 59 -5.61 10.17 -9.23
N LYS A 60 -6.38 9.95 -10.30
CA LYS A 60 -6.16 10.61 -11.61
C LYS A 60 -6.10 12.13 -11.47
N ASN A 61 -7.07 12.71 -10.77
CA ASN A 61 -7.22 14.17 -10.69
C ASN A 61 -6.04 14.83 -9.98
N ASP A 62 -5.60 14.28 -8.85
CA ASP A 62 -4.49 14.85 -8.07
C ASP A 62 -3.11 14.55 -8.66
N PHE A 63 -2.99 13.54 -9.52
CA PHE A 63 -1.74 13.22 -10.18
C PHE A 63 -1.39 14.24 -11.30
N PHE A 64 -2.40 14.68 -12.07
CA PHE A 64 -2.23 15.60 -13.20
C PHE A 64 -2.42 17.07 -12.84
N ARG A 65 -2.75 17.36 -11.58
CA ARG A 65 -2.73 18.72 -11.03
C ARG A 65 -1.30 19.16 -10.75
#